data_AF-A0A9C8SZD2-F1
#
_entry.id   AF-A0A9C8SZD2-F1
#
_cell.length_a   1.000
_cell.length_b   1.000
_cell.length_c   1.000
_cell.angle_alpha   90.00
_cell.angle_beta   90.00
_cell.angle_gamma   90.00
#
_symmetry.space_group_name_H-M   'P 1'
#
loop_
_entity.id
_entity.type
_entity.pdbx_description
1 polymer ?
#
loop_
_entity_poly.entity_id
_entity_poly.type
_entity_poly.pdbx_seq_one_letter_code
_entity_poly.pdbx_strand_id
1 'polypeptide(L)'
;DDLGQVRECLDCGVHVIMLDNMAPAALREAVDLVSGRALLEASGGVTLDTVREIAETGVDIISIGRLTHSAPACDIGLDWMG
;
A
#
# COMPACT_ATOMS: atom_id res chain seq x y z
N ASP A 1 11.53 -5.95 -0.41
CA ASP A 1 11.24 -6.31 0.98
C ASP A 1 12.35 -5.89 1.96
N ASP A 2 13.47 -5.32 1.47
CA ASP A 2 14.56 -4.83 2.30
C ASP A 2 14.87 -3.36 2.02
N LEU A 3 15.30 -2.63 3.05
CA LEU A 3 15.62 -1.20 2.98
C LEU A 3 16.85 -0.90 2.10
N GLY A 4 17.76 -1.87 1.90
CA GLY A 4 18.89 -1.72 0.99
C GLY A 4 18.44 -1.46 -0.46
N GLN A 5 17.38 -2.15 -0.89
CA GLN A 5 16.82 -2.03 -2.24
C GLN A 5 16.23 -0.64 -2.50
N VAL A 6 15.69 0.01 -1.46
CA VAL A 6 15.13 1.36 -1.56
C VAL A 6 16.20 2.37 -2.01
N ARG A 7 17.44 2.24 -1.51
CA ARG A 7 18.54 3.13 -1.92
C ARG A 7 18.90 2.94 -3.39
N GLU A 8 19.02 1.69 -3.83
CA GLU A 8 19.31 1.35 -5.22
C GLU A 8 18.23 1.90 -6.17
N CYS A 9 16.95 1.80 -5.77
CA CYS A 9 15.84 2.38 -6.54
C CYS A 9 15.97 3.91 -6.67
N LEU A 10 16.37 4.60 -5.60
CA LEU A 10 16.56 6.06 -5.63
C LEU A 10 17.70 6.48 -6.56
N ASP A 11 18.78 5.71 -6.62
CA ASP A 11 19.89 5.97 -7.55
C ASP A 11 19.48 5.78 -9.02
N CYS A 12 18.48 4.93 -9.28
CA CYS A 12 17.87 4.76 -10.59
C CYS A 12 16.89 5.88 -10.99
N GLY A 13 16.56 6.82 -10.08
CA GLY A 13 15.65 7.93 -10.36
C GLY A 13 14.20 7.49 -10.62
N VAL A 14 13.74 6.42 -9.95
CA VAL A 14 12.36 5.96 -10.10
C VAL A 14 11.35 6.93 -9.47
N HIS A 15 10.15 7.00 -10.04
CA HIS A 15 9.08 7.87 -9.54
C HIS A 15 8.30 7.26 -8.36
N VAL A 16 8.20 5.92 -8.32
CA VAL A 16 7.45 5.17 -7.31
C VAL A 16 8.25 3.94 -6.91
N ILE A 17 8.27 3.62 -5.62
CA ILE A 17 8.87 2.41 -5.06
C ILE A 17 7.78 1.64 -4.32
N MET A 18 7.57 0.39 -4.73
CA MET A 18 6.65 -0.53 -4.05
C MET A 18 7.39 -1.28 -2.93
N LEU A 19 6.84 -1.18 -1.72
CA LEU A 19 7.30 -1.80 -0.48
C LEU A 19 6.38 -3.00 -0.17
N ASP A 20 6.81 -4.20 -0.57
CA ASP A 20 6.00 -5.43 -0.47
C ASP A 20 6.17 -6.13 0.89
N ASN A 21 5.04 -6.43 1.55
CA ASN A 21 4.92 -7.12 2.83
C ASN A 21 5.83 -6.60 3.97
N MET A 22 6.18 -5.31 3.95
CA MET A 22 7.03 -4.71 4.98
C MET A 22 6.23 -4.34 6.23
N ALA A 23 6.83 -4.57 7.41
CA ALA A 23 6.23 -4.18 8.68
C ALA A 23 6.17 -2.64 8.83
N PRO A 24 5.22 -2.09 9.61
CA PRO A 24 5.07 -0.64 9.79
C PRO A 24 6.33 0.09 10.26
N ALA A 25 7.20 -0.54 11.05
CA ALA A 25 8.49 0.04 11.45
C ALA A 25 9.41 0.27 10.24
N ALA A 26 9.55 -0.74 9.37
CA ALA A 26 10.38 -0.65 8.18
C ALA A 26 9.78 0.30 7.13
N LEU A 27 8.45 0.43 7.05
CA LEU A 27 7.80 1.43 6.21
C LEU A 27 8.16 2.86 6.64
N ARG A 28 8.15 3.15 7.95
CA ARG A 28 8.58 4.46 8.48
C ARG A 28 10.04 4.75 8.15
N GLU A 29 10.92 3.77 8.32
CA GLU A 29 12.33 3.91 7.93
C GLU A 29 12.50 4.17 6.43
N ALA A 30 11.68 3.53 5.58
CA ALA A 30 11.68 3.78 4.15
C ALA A 30 11.19 5.20 3.81
N VAL A 31 10.14 5.69 4.47
CA VAL A 31 9.63 7.06 4.32
C VAL A 31 10.71 8.08 4.66
N ASP A 32 11.38 7.92 5.80
CA ASP A 32 12.47 8.79 6.22
C ASP A 32 13.64 8.75 5.22
N LEU A 33 14.02 7.55 4.76
CA LEU A 33 15.11 7.34 3.80
C LEU A 33 14.82 7.98 2.43
N VAL A 34 13.59 7.84 1.94
CA VAL A 34 13.19 8.40 0.64
C VAL A 34 13.12 9.92 0.72
N SER A 35 12.63 10.48 1.84
CA SER A 35 12.56 11.93 2.06
C SER A 35 11.95 12.68 0.86
N GLY A 36 10.84 12.15 0.32
CA GLY A 36 10.09 12.75 -0.79
C GLY A 36 10.76 12.70 -2.17
N ARG A 37 11.87 11.95 -2.33
CA ARG A 37 12.54 11.77 -3.63
C ARG A 37 11.79 10.87 -4.61
N ALA A 38 10.93 10.00 -4.11
CA ALA A 38 10.03 9.12 -4.86
C ALA A 38 8.75 8.92 -4.04
N LEU A 39 7.66 8.52 -4.69
CA LEU A 39 6.46 8.07 -3.97
C LEU A 39 6.70 6.66 -3.41
N LEU A 40 6.12 6.39 -2.24
CA LEU A 40 6.14 5.08 -1.62
C LEU A 40 4.76 4.42 -1.68
N GLU A 41 4.72 3.20 -2.18
CA GLU A 41 3.53 2.35 -2.23
C GLU A 41 3.70 1.16 -1.28
N ALA A 42 2.84 1.01 -0.28
CA ALA A 42 2.78 -0.22 0.51
C ALA A 42 1.86 -1.25 -0.16
N SER A 43 2.31 -2.51 -0.23
CA SER A 43 1.54 -3.62 -0.81
C SER A 43 1.70 -4.90 0.00
N GLY A 44 0.80 -5.86 -0.24
CA GLY A 44 0.83 -7.18 0.39
C GLY A 44 0.08 -7.24 1.73
N GLY A 45 -0.78 -8.26 1.88
CA GLY A 45 -1.43 -8.61 3.16
C GLY A 45 -2.33 -7.53 3.81
N VAL A 46 -2.68 -6.45 3.11
CA VAL A 46 -3.46 -5.33 3.68
C VAL A 46 -4.90 -5.75 4.01
N THR A 47 -5.34 -5.46 5.23
CA THR A 47 -6.70 -5.68 5.72
C THR A 47 -7.29 -4.39 6.30
N LEU A 48 -8.59 -4.41 6.64
CA LEU A 48 -9.22 -3.27 7.33
C LEU A 48 -8.60 -2.98 8.70
N ASP A 49 -8.05 -4.00 9.36
CA ASP A 49 -7.41 -3.85 10.67
C ASP A 49 -6.01 -3.22 10.55
N THR A 50 -5.29 -3.49 9.45
CA THR A 50 -3.90 -3.04 9.25
C THR A 50 -3.78 -1.76 8.43
N VAL A 51 -4.76 -1.43 7.58
CA VAL A 51 -4.68 -0.30 6.64
C VAL A 51 -4.44 1.04 7.33
N ARG A 52 -5.02 1.26 8.52
CA ARG A 52 -4.81 2.49 9.29
C ARG A 52 -3.35 2.63 9.73
N GLU A 53 -2.81 1.58 10.34
CA GLU A 53 -1.42 1.61 10.83
C GLU A 53 -0.44 1.81 9.68
N ILE A 54 -0.69 1.16 8.53
CA ILE A 54 0.11 1.34 7.32
C ILE A 54 0.01 2.79 6.82
N ALA A 55 -1.18 3.40 6.75
CA ALA A 55 -1.34 4.78 6.33
C ALA A 55 -0.62 5.77 7.26
N GLU A 56 -0.64 5.51 8.56
CA GLU A 56 0.05 6.32 9.57
C GLU A 56 1.59 6.22 9.51
N THR A 57 2.15 5.32 8.70
CA THR A 57 3.60 5.28 8.45
C THR A 57 4.10 6.41 7.56
N GLY A 58 3.21 7.05 6.79
CA GLY A 58 3.55 8.14 5.86
C GLY A 58 3.79 7.71 4.42
N VAL A 59 3.46 6.47 4.04
CA VAL A 59 3.45 6.05 2.63
C VAL A 59 2.38 6.82 1.84
N ASP A 60 2.65 7.06 0.56
CA ASP A 60 1.77 7.84 -0.32
C ASP A 60 0.61 7.01 -0.87
N ILE A 61 0.85 5.72 -1.10
CA ILE A 61 -0.10 4.81 -1.77
C ILE A 61 -0.19 3.50 -0.96
N ILE A 62 -1.40 2.93 -0.89
CA ILE A 62 -1.62 1.58 -0.34
C ILE A 62 -2.41 0.77 -1.35
N SER A 63 -1.81 -0.31 -1.85
CA SER A 63 -2.44 -1.23 -2.79
C SER A 63 -3.10 -2.40 -2.07
N ILE A 64 -4.40 -2.60 -2.32
CA ILE A 64 -5.22 -3.62 -1.66
C ILE A 64 -5.85 -4.55 -2.69
N GLY A 65 -5.22 -5.69 -2.96
CA GLY A 65 -5.71 -6.67 -3.95
C GLY A 65 -7.11 -7.20 -3.63
N ARG A 66 -7.48 -7.29 -2.35
CA ARG A 66 -8.79 -7.78 -1.91
C ARG A 66 -9.97 -6.99 -2.50
N LEU A 67 -9.76 -5.71 -2.87
CA LEU A 67 -10.79 -4.87 -3.46
C LEU A 67 -11.28 -5.38 -4.82
N THR A 68 -10.49 -6.19 -5.53
CA THR A 68 -10.86 -6.69 -6.87
C THR A 68 -11.10 -8.19 -6.88
N HIS A 69 -10.21 -8.99 -6.28
CA HIS A 69 -10.31 -10.46 -6.38
C HIS A 69 -11.20 -11.11 -5.30
N SER A 70 -11.59 -10.37 -4.25
CA SER A 70 -12.32 -10.93 -3.11
C SER A 70 -13.21 -9.90 -2.39
N ALA A 71 -13.74 -8.94 -3.15
CA ALA A 71 -14.76 -8.03 -2.64
C ALA A 71 -16.07 -8.81 -2.42
N PRO A 72 -16.72 -8.67 -1.25
CA PRO A 72 -18.02 -9.29 -1.02
C PRO A 72 -19.06 -8.70 -1.99
N ALA A 73 -19.94 -9.55 -2.52
CA ALA A 73 -21.06 -9.09 -3.33
C ALA A 73 -22.01 -8.24 -2.48
N CYS A 74 -22.54 -7.16 -3.07
CA CYS A 74 -23.62 -6.40 -2.47
C CYS A 74 -24.93 -7.18 -2.64
N ASP A 75 -25.71 -7.31 -1.57
CA ASP A 75 -27.04 -7.90 -1.62
C ASP A 75 -28.03 -6.88 -2.20
N ILE A 76 -28.53 -7.14 -3.41
CA ILE A 76 -29.39 -6.23 -4.17
C ILE A 76 -30.63 -6.99 -4.65
N GLY A 77 -31.81 -6.50 -4.29
CA GLY A 77 -33.11 -6.98 -4.77
C GLY A 77 -33.85 -5.91 -5.57
N LEU A 78 -34.61 -6.33 -6.61
CA LEU A 78 -35.46 -5.47 -7.41
C LEU A 78 -36.93 -5.92 -7.25
N ASP A 79 -37.73 -5.09 -6.56
CA ASP A 79 -39.18 -5.30 -6.46
C ASP A 79 -39.87 -4.53 -7.60
N TRP A 80 -40.29 -5.27 -8.63
CA TRP A 80 -41.04 -4.71 -9.74
C TRP A 80 -42.54 -4.72 -9.44
N MET A 81 -43.11 -3.55 -9.19
CA MET A 81 -44.55 -3.33 -9.15
C MET A 81 -44.99 -2.92 -10.55
N GLY A 82 -45.39 -3.89 -11.37
CA GLY A 82 -45.86 -3.66 -12.75
C GLY A 82 -47.05 -2.73 -12.85
#